data_AF-A0A9D5JCY1-F1
#
_entry.id   AF-A0A9D5JCY1-F1
#
_cell.length_a   1.000
_cell.length_b   1.000
_cell.length_c   1.000
_cell.angle_alpha   90.00
_cell.angle_beta   90.00
_cell.angle_gamma   90.00
#
_symmetry.space_group_name_H-M   'P 1'
#
loop_
_entity.id
_entity.type
_entity.pdbx_description
1 polymer ?
#
loop_
_entity_poly.entity_id
_entity_poly.type
_entity_poly.pdbx_seq_one_letter_code
_entity_poly.pdbx_strand_id
1 'polypeptide(L)'
;MKRLFFWALLLSGFALVPLAADASPMVAQVGTARATLTLLPDPPASGPLHAIVTVEGASPDALARTDVRFGSRMPTMSMNGPFGRARRTAPNQWSFDASLAMAVPWAITVRFSGGVNGTAVYRFAVSGANIGTSTAGMSASDGNPDAWKNAAIALAAILVCTVLIVFVRRDRGPLTIAIVLGAVVVVIGLAIVQAKYAAPAMDAAAMSSIGGTAPTPVTLAAVAVGRSDSVIHAPGTVSPYLTQDVVTRAAGILRDFDVYTGDMVAAGQVIASLDAPDAQSRAAASAANAAAQAATAQAAQIEAHHHAPNAVVIAQADSGGLERDIAAARADAAAKGAQVRYWQNEIRREKSLLNEGAVSVQEYQDESAQSAAAQAAYASARDKIGALQLQLTASRTRTMDAIAAVSQMQEQAAAAQAQARGAQASAETDATLAGYTQVTSPDAAVVVKRLIDPGVDVQSGTAIARLAVIDRLRVQANVAQQDVERVTVGAPVDATSQSGTVLHGRVSSIAPVADPTTHTASVEAVVNNDRRDLVPGGFVQVAIHVNTIRIAGSVEVPSSAVVGSGSGSAVWTDVNATAHRVAVRVLADDGTNATVTGDLDRRARVVVEGAATLEEGQNITEARS
;
A
#
# COMPACT_ATOMS: atom_id res chain seq x y z
N MET A 1 27.17 -39.72 -48.10
CA MET A 1 27.19 -38.34 -47.56
C MET A 1 25.75 -37.97 -47.20
N LYS A 2 25.14 -38.35 -46.08
CA LYS A 2 25.65 -38.46 -44.71
C LYS A 2 26.33 -37.15 -44.28
N ARG A 3 25.53 -36.09 -44.12
CA ARG A 3 25.70 -34.93 -43.21
C ARG A 3 24.68 -33.78 -43.45
N LEU A 4 23.87 -33.80 -44.52
CA LEU A 4 22.83 -32.79 -44.76
C LEU A 4 21.39 -33.20 -44.37
N PHE A 5 21.12 -34.51 -44.21
CA PHE A 5 19.81 -35.00 -43.73
C PHE A 5 19.65 -34.86 -42.20
N PHE A 6 20.70 -34.43 -41.49
CA PHE A 6 20.72 -34.26 -40.03
C PHE A 6 20.36 -32.82 -39.59
N TRP A 7 20.20 -31.88 -40.54
CA TRP A 7 19.79 -30.49 -40.28
C TRP A 7 18.37 -30.18 -40.75
N ALA A 8 17.74 -31.03 -41.57
CA ALA A 8 16.39 -30.82 -42.09
C ALA A 8 15.27 -31.49 -41.25
N LEU A 9 15.62 -32.33 -40.26
CA LEU A 9 14.66 -32.97 -39.34
C LEU A 9 14.61 -32.32 -37.94
N LEU A 10 15.46 -31.32 -37.69
CA LEU A 10 15.54 -30.57 -36.42
C LEU A 10 14.74 -29.25 -36.44
N LEU A 11 14.14 -28.90 -37.59
CA LEU A 11 13.35 -27.68 -37.79
C LEU A 11 11.85 -27.94 -38.00
N SER A 12 11.41 -29.21 -37.96
CA SER A 12 10.01 -29.63 -38.15
C SER A 12 9.40 -30.27 -36.90
N GLY A 13 9.94 -29.97 -35.72
CA GLY A 13 9.52 -30.54 -34.45
C GLY A 13 9.34 -29.49 -33.36
N PHE A 14 8.60 -28.42 -33.64
CA PHE A 14 8.08 -27.49 -32.61
C PHE A 14 6.89 -26.71 -33.18
N ALA A 15 5.81 -27.42 -33.52
CA ALA A 15 4.56 -26.78 -33.91
C ALA A 15 3.40 -27.73 -33.59
N LEU A 16 3.03 -27.81 -32.30
CA LEU A 16 1.69 -28.12 -31.77
C LEU A 16 1.80 -28.40 -30.27
N VAL A 17 2.09 -27.35 -29.51
CA VAL A 17 1.60 -27.20 -28.13
C VAL A 17 0.83 -25.87 -28.18
N PRO A 18 -0.41 -25.78 -27.66
CA PRO A 18 -1.08 -24.50 -27.58
C PRO A 18 -0.20 -23.62 -26.69
N LEU A 19 0.43 -22.58 -27.25
CA LEU A 19 0.93 -21.50 -26.42
C LEU A 19 -0.33 -20.84 -25.84
N ALA A 20 -0.70 -21.28 -24.64
CA ALA A 20 -1.21 -20.36 -23.65
C ALA A 20 -0.28 -19.12 -23.68
N ALA A 21 -0.88 -17.94 -23.75
CA ALA A 21 -0.15 -16.70 -23.64
C ALA A 21 0.43 -16.62 -22.22
N ASP A 22 1.59 -17.24 -21.99
CA ASP A 22 2.39 -17.01 -20.78
C ASP A 22 2.90 -15.57 -20.86
N ALA A 23 2.51 -14.74 -19.88
CA ALA A 23 3.06 -13.41 -19.75
C ALA A 23 4.55 -13.58 -19.45
N SER A 24 5.40 -13.01 -20.30
CA SER A 24 6.86 -13.07 -20.12
C SER A 24 7.24 -12.50 -18.75
N PRO A 25 8.16 -13.14 -18.00
CA PRO A 25 8.49 -12.72 -16.64
C PRO A 25 9.06 -11.29 -16.67
N MET A 26 8.64 -10.45 -15.72
CA MET A 26 9.01 -9.03 -15.74
C MET A 26 10.40 -8.86 -15.15
N VAL A 27 11.32 -8.24 -15.91
CA VAL A 27 12.74 -8.14 -15.53
C VAL A 27 13.16 -6.68 -15.30
N ALA A 28 13.91 -6.43 -14.24
CA ALA A 28 14.54 -5.15 -13.91
C ALA A 28 16.02 -5.30 -13.55
N GLN A 29 16.84 -4.28 -13.79
CA GLN A 29 18.23 -4.22 -13.35
C GLN A 29 18.32 -3.52 -11.99
N VAL A 30 19.05 -4.09 -11.04
CA VAL A 30 19.25 -3.58 -9.68
C VAL A 30 20.74 -3.62 -9.35
N GLY A 31 21.40 -2.47 -9.47
CA GLY A 31 22.86 -2.42 -9.43
C GLY A 31 23.46 -3.18 -10.62
N THR A 32 24.27 -4.19 -10.35
CA THR A 32 24.85 -5.10 -11.36
C THR A 32 24.07 -6.41 -11.52
N ALA A 33 22.98 -6.60 -10.75
CA ALA A 33 22.20 -7.83 -10.73
C ALA A 33 20.88 -7.68 -11.47
N ARG A 34 20.40 -8.77 -12.07
CA ARG A 34 19.13 -8.86 -12.77
C ARG A 34 18.07 -9.42 -11.83
N ALA A 35 16.99 -8.68 -11.60
CA ALA A 35 15.84 -9.11 -10.80
C ALA A 35 14.65 -9.45 -11.71
N THR A 36 14.04 -10.62 -11.51
CA THR A 36 12.90 -11.11 -12.27
C THR A 36 11.71 -11.35 -11.33
N LEU A 37 10.55 -10.77 -11.66
CA LEU A 37 9.30 -10.94 -10.91
C LEU A 37 8.36 -11.90 -11.65
N THR A 38 7.88 -12.93 -10.95
CA THR A 38 6.94 -13.94 -11.43
C THR A 38 5.69 -13.94 -10.54
N LEU A 39 4.50 -14.05 -11.13
CA LEU A 39 3.21 -14.05 -10.43
C LEU A 39 2.51 -15.40 -10.56
N LEU A 40 1.80 -15.83 -9.52
CA LEU A 40 0.98 -17.05 -9.53
C LEU A 40 -0.39 -16.76 -8.86
N PRO A 41 -1.54 -16.92 -9.57
CA PRO A 41 -1.71 -17.18 -11.01
C PRO A 41 -1.48 -15.94 -11.91
N ASP A 42 -1.28 -16.17 -13.22
CA ASP A 42 -0.99 -15.18 -14.28
C ASP A 42 -2.24 -14.98 -15.18
N PRO A 43 -2.74 -13.78 -15.59
CA PRO A 43 -2.63 -12.39 -15.13
C PRO A 43 -3.90 -11.91 -14.31
N PRO A 44 -4.03 -10.66 -13.81
CA PRO A 44 -4.86 -10.35 -12.64
C PRO A 44 -6.33 -10.02 -12.95
N ALA A 45 -7.25 -10.84 -12.48
CA ALA A 45 -8.50 -10.31 -11.91
C ALA A 45 -8.27 -10.16 -10.39
N SER A 46 -8.78 -9.07 -9.80
CA SER A 46 -8.60 -8.71 -8.38
C SER A 46 -8.59 -9.90 -7.42
N GLY A 47 -7.71 -9.90 -6.42
CA GLY A 47 -7.61 -10.99 -5.45
C GLY A 47 -6.20 -11.17 -4.85
N PRO A 48 -6.01 -12.23 -4.04
CA PRO A 48 -4.72 -12.61 -3.51
C PRO A 48 -3.80 -13.12 -4.63
N LEU A 49 -2.56 -12.66 -4.64
CA LEU A 49 -1.50 -13.12 -5.54
C LEU A 49 -0.29 -13.57 -4.73
N HIS A 50 0.38 -14.60 -5.24
CA HIS A 50 1.70 -15.01 -4.80
C HIS A 50 2.74 -14.52 -5.81
N ALA A 51 3.77 -13.82 -5.33
CA ALA A 51 4.82 -13.27 -6.18
C ALA A 51 6.20 -13.81 -5.77
N ILE A 52 7.02 -14.13 -6.76
CA ILE A 52 8.40 -14.62 -6.58
C ILE A 52 9.36 -13.68 -7.29
N VAL A 53 10.39 -13.23 -6.58
CA VAL A 53 11.49 -12.39 -7.07
C VAL A 53 12.75 -13.24 -7.13
N THR A 54 13.30 -13.42 -8.32
CA THR A 54 14.58 -14.13 -8.55
C THR A 54 15.68 -13.12 -8.91
N VAL A 55 16.83 -13.17 -8.25
CA VAL A 55 17.96 -12.26 -8.49
C VAL A 55 19.17 -13.01 -9.03
N GLU A 56 19.63 -12.67 -10.23
CA GLU A 56 20.75 -13.30 -10.92
C GLU A 56 21.90 -12.31 -11.13
N GLY A 57 23.14 -12.81 -11.21
CA GLY A 57 24.32 -11.98 -11.46
C GLY A 57 24.96 -11.33 -10.23
N ALA A 58 24.50 -11.66 -9.01
CA ALA A 58 25.15 -11.30 -7.75
C ALA A 58 25.89 -12.49 -7.14
N SER A 59 26.99 -12.24 -6.41
CA SER A 59 27.75 -13.30 -5.74
C SER A 59 26.93 -13.94 -4.60
N PRO A 60 27.19 -15.22 -4.23
CA PRO A 60 26.48 -15.89 -3.14
C PRO A 60 26.51 -15.11 -1.82
N ASP A 61 27.65 -14.48 -1.50
CA ASP A 61 27.83 -13.66 -0.30
C ASP A 61 26.99 -12.38 -0.34
N ALA A 62 26.84 -11.76 -1.51
CA ALA A 62 25.98 -10.60 -1.69
C ALA A 62 24.50 -10.99 -1.54
N LEU A 63 24.08 -12.11 -2.15
CA LEU A 63 22.72 -12.61 -2.02
C LEU A 63 22.36 -12.98 -0.58
N ALA A 64 23.31 -13.54 0.18
CA ALA A 64 23.10 -13.88 1.59
C ALA A 64 22.83 -12.68 2.50
N ARG A 65 23.35 -11.49 2.16
CA ARG A 65 23.18 -10.25 2.92
C ARG A 65 22.05 -9.35 2.38
N THR A 66 21.22 -9.83 1.45
CA THR A 66 20.20 -9.01 0.79
C THR A 66 18.84 -9.15 1.48
N ASP A 67 18.30 -8.03 1.99
CA ASP A 67 16.91 -7.89 2.48
C ASP A 67 16.04 -7.31 1.36
N VAL A 68 14.88 -7.92 1.12
CA VAL A 68 13.96 -7.55 0.04
C VAL A 68 12.63 -7.10 0.64
N ARG A 69 12.21 -5.89 0.29
CA ARG A 69 10.91 -5.33 0.66
C ARG A 69 10.10 -5.02 -0.58
N PHE A 70 8.78 -5.14 -0.48
CA PHE A 70 7.88 -4.77 -1.56
C PHE A 70 6.88 -3.74 -1.08
N GLY A 71 6.42 -2.93 -2.00
CA GLY A 71 5.28 -2.04 -1.84
C GLY A 71 4.56 -1.94 -3.17
N SER A 72 3.24 -1.83 -3.14
CA SER A 72 2.45 -1.59 -4.33
C SER A 72 1.87 -0.19 -4.31
N ARG A 73 1.73 0.42 -5.47
CA ARG A 73 1.10 1.73 -5.63
C ARG A 73 0.23 1.74 -6.87
N MET A 74 -0.95 2.34 -6.76
CA MET A 74 -1.80 2.64 -7.91
C MET A 74 -1.30 3.95 -8.53
N PRO A 75 -0.74 3.94 -9.76
CA PRO A 75 -0.14 5.14 -10.35
C PRO A 75 -1.14 6.28 -10.54
N THR A 76 -2.40 5.95 -10.82
CA THR A 76 -3.47 6.89 -11.15
C THR A 76 -4.18 7.49 -9.94
N MET A 77 -4.12 6.82 -8.77
CA MET A 77 -4.85 7.24 -7.56
C MET A 77 -3.94 7.58 -6.39
N SER A 78 -2.62 7.42 -6.54
CA SER A 78 -1.63 7.61 -5.47
C SER A 78 -1.96 6.86 -4.17
N MET A 79 -2.79 5.81 -4.24
CA MET A 79 -3.07 4.95 -3.11
C MET A 79 -1.93 3.94 -2.95
N ASN A 80 -1.39 3.85 -1.73
CA ASN A 80 -0.46 2.81 -1.36
C ASN A 80 -1.25 1.52 -1.16
N GLY A 81 -0.87 0.47 -1.90
CA GLY A 81 -1.38 -0.88 -1.71
C GLY A 81 -0.57 -1.65 -0.66
N PRO A 82 -0.73 -2.98 -0.58
CA PRO A 82 0.04 -3.81 0.35
C PRO A 82 1.55 -3.58 0.21
N PHE A 83 2.22 -3.48 1.36
CA PHE A 83 3.66 -3.37 1.51
C PHE A 83 4.13 -4.34 2.59
N GLY A 84 5.35 -4.86 2.46
CA GLY A 84 5.86 -5.88 3.38
C GLY A 84 7.30 -6.28 3.09
N ARG A 85 7.78 -7.26 3.87
CA ARG A 85 9.07 -7.92 3.60
C ARG A 85 8.82 -9.22 2.84
N ALA A 86 9.64 -9.49 1.83
CA ALA A 86 9.60 -10.75 1.11
C ALA A 86 10.37 -11.83 1.89
N ARG A 87 9.83 -13.05 1.93
CA ARG A 87 10.43 -14.20 2.58
C ARG A 87 11.40 -14.88 1.63
N ARG A 88 12.65 -15.09 2.05
CA ARG A 88 13.62 -15.83 1.23
C ARG A 88 13.22 -17.30 1.10
N THR A 89 13.09 -17.79 -0.14
CA THR A 89 12.68 -19.16 -0.47
C THR A 89 13.83 -19.99 -1.06
N ALA A 90 14.81 -19.34 -1.70
CA ALA A 90 16.04 -19.96 -2.19
C ALA A 90 17.22 -18.97 -2.08
N PRO A 91 18.48 -19.40 -2.31
CA PRO A 91 19.64 -18.51 -2.23
C PRO A 91 19.53 -17.24 -3.07
N ASN A 92 18.83 -17.31 -4.19
CA ASN A 92 18.58 -16.21 -5.11
C ASN A 92 17.10 -15.86 -5.26
N GLN A 93 16.21 -16.34 -4.38
CA GLN A 93 14.75 -16.14 -4.52
C GLN A 93 14.08 -15.68 -3.22
N TRP A 94 13.13 -14.78 -3.38
CA TRP A 94 12.24 -14.29 -2.32
C TRP A 94 10.80 -14.33 -2.79
N SER A 95 9.87 -14.74 -1.94
CA SER A 95 8.44 -14.71 -2.23
C SER A 95 7.65 -13.82 -1.28
N PHE A 96 6.52 -13.31 -1.74
CA PHE A 96 5.58 -12.56 -0.92
C PHE A 96 4.15 -12.73 -1.42
N ASP A 97 3.21 -12.60 -0.50
CA ASP A 97 1.79 -12.57 -0.80
C ASP A 97 1.32 -11.11 -0.79
N ALA A 98 0.47 -10.76 -1.76
CA ALA A 98 -0.18 -9.45 -1.82
C ALA A 98 -1.64 -9.64 -2.24
N SER A 99 -2.52 -8.71 -1.86
CA SER A 99 -3.90 -8.70 -2.34
C SER A 99 -4.14 -7.44 -3.14
N LEU A 100 -4.53 -7.59 -4.41
CA LEU A 100 -4.89 -6.48 -5.27
C LEU A 100 -6.39 -6.25 -5.17
N ALA A 101 -6.76 -5.08 -4.66
CA ALA A 101 -8.16 -4.75 -4.39
C ALA A 101 -9.00 -4.54 -5.67
N MET A 102 -8.38 -4.25 -6.83
CA MET A 102 -9.10 -3.79 -8.02
C MET A 102 -8.39 -4.20 -9.32
N ALA A 103 -9.15 -4.41 -10.41
CA ALA A 103 -8.62 -4.66 -11.76
C ALA A 103 -8.22 -3.35 -12.48
N VAL A 104 -7.24 -2.63 -11.92
CA VAL A 104 -6.80 -1.29 -12.36
C VAL A 104 -5.27 -1.29 -12.44
N PRO A 105 -4.59 -0.53 -13.35
CA PRO A 105 -3.13 -0.55 -13.46
C PRO A 105 -2.42 -0.35 -12.12
N TRP A 106 -1.43 -1.20 -11.86
CA TRP A 106 -0.71 -1.26 -10.59
C TRP A 106 0.79 -1.22 -10.84
N ALA A 107 1.55 -0.73 -9.87
CA ALA A 107 3.00 -0.83 -9.87
C ALA A 107 3.48 -1.52 -8.59
N ILE A 108 4.23 -2.61 -8.71
CA ILE A 108 4.96 -3.21 -7.58
C ILE A 108 6.38 -2.64 -7.58
N THR A 109 6.74 -2.02 -6.48
CA THR A 109 8.09 -1.56 -6.17
C THR A 109 8.75 -2.58 -5.26
N VAL A 110 9.84 -3.19 -5.72
CA VAL A 110 10.68 -4.10 -4.93
C VAL A 110 11.99 -3.39 -4.60
N ARG A 111 12.26 -3.20 -3.32
CA ARG A 111 13.47 -2.55 -2.82
C ARG A 111 14.41 -3.59 -2.23
N PHE A 112 15.65 -3.55 -2.68
CA PHE A 112 16.74 -4.40 -2.24
C PHE A 112 17.70 -3.59 -1.38
N SER A 113 18.10 -4.15 -0.25
CA SER A 113 19.04 -3.51 0.68
C SER A 113 20.05 -4.50 1.24
N GLY A 114 21.29 -4.06 1.49
CA GLY A 114 22.38 -4.87 2.01
C GLY A 114 23.38 -5.25 0.92
N GLY A 115 23.42 -6.53 0.52
CA GLY A 115 24.36 -7.04 -0.49
C GLY A 115 24.04 -6.65 -1.94
N VAL A 116 22.77 -6.66 -2.33
CA VAL A 116 22.26 -6.01 -3.55
C VAL A 116 21.45 -4.79 -3.13
N ASN A 117 21.78 -3.62 -3.68
CA ASN A 117 21.14 -2.35 -3.35
C ASN A 117 20.47 -1.75 -4.59
N GLY A 118 19.20 -1.33 -4.44
CA GLY A 118 18.48 -0.60 -5.46
C GLY A 118 16.98 -0.88 -5.41
N THR A 119 16.25 -0.29 -6.34
CA THR A 119 14.79 -0.40 -6.41
C THR A 119 14.36 -0.78 -7.82
N ALA A 120 13.57 -1.84 -7.94
CA ALA A 120 12.92 -2.26 -9.18
C ALA A 120 11.44 -1.89 -9.13
N VAL A 121 10.90 -1.33 -10.21
CA VAL A 121 9.48 -0.99 -10.33
C VAL A 121 8.89 -1.75 -11.50
N TYR A 122 7.90 -2.60 -11.23
CA TYR A 122 7.20 -3.42 -12.20
C TYR A 122 5.78 -2.87 -12.39
N ARG A 123 5.41 -2.48 -13.62
CA ARG A 123 4.11 -1.86 -13.93
C ARG A 123 3.22 -2.82 -14.72
N PHE A 124 1.99 -2.97 -14.28
CA PHE A 124 1.01 -3.89 -14.86
C PHE A 124 -0.09 -3.11 -15.57
N ALA A 125 -0.36 -3.47 -16.82
CA ALA A 125 -1.50 -2.98 -17.58
C ALA A 125 -2.60 -4.04 -17.57
N VAL A 126 -3.84 -3.63 -17.28
CA VAL A 126 -5.01 -4.52 -17.37
C VAL A 126 -5.56 -4.40 -18.79
N SER A 127 -5.71 -5.55 -19.47
CA SER A 127 -6.29 -5.63 -20.81
C SER A 127 -7.65 -4.93 -20.85
N GLY A 128 -7.76 -3.83 -21.63
CA GLY A 128 -8.98 -3.05 -21.81
C GLY A 128 -8.86 -1.55 -21.51
N ALA A 129 -7.75 -1.09 -20.92
CA ALA A 129 -7.50 0.33 -20.67
C ALA A 129 -6.53 0.92 -21.72
N ASN A 130 -7.04 1.78 -22.61
CA ASN A 130 -6.18 2.65 -23.42
C ASN A 130 -5.48 3.65 -22.50
N ILE A 131 -4.17 3.50 -22.33
CA ILE A 131 -3.34 4.47 -21.61
C ILE A 131 -2.33 5.03 -22.61
N GLY A 132 -2.45 6.34 -22.83
CA GLY A 132 -1.49 7.13 -23.58
C GLY A 132 -0.09 6.99 -23.02
N THR A 133 0.84 6.87 -23.94
CA THR A 133 2.28 6.77 -23.73
C THR A 133 2.82 7.94 -22.91
N SER A 134 3.37 7.65 -21.72
CA SER A 134 4.50 8.40 -21.17
C SER A 134 5.63 7.43 -20.87
N THR A 135 6.68 7.57 -21.67
CA THR A 135 7.83 6.67 -21.78
C THR A 135 8.78 6.87 -20.61
N ALA A 136 8.96 5.84 -19.79
CA ALA A 136 10.19 5.62 -19.04
C ALA A 136 10.36 4.11 -18.82
N GLY A 137 11.09 3.47 -19.73
CA GLY A 137 11.51 2.07 -19.62
C GLY A 137 11.76 1.42 -20.98
N MET A 138 13.03 1.08 -21.23
CA MET A 138 13.57 0.18 -22.28
C MET A 138 13.99 0.83 -23.62
N SER A 139 15.20 1.37 -23.64
CA SER A 139 16.11 1.17 -24.77
C SER A 139 17.07 0.05 -24.39
N ALA A 140 16.85 -1.14 -24.95
CA ALA A 140 17.85 -2.17 -25.08
C ALA A 140 18.46 -2.01 -26.48
N SER A 141 19.79 -1.91 -26.52
CA SER A 141 20.71 -2.14 -27.66
C SER A 141 20.22 -1.74 -29.05
N ASP A 142 20.98 -0.85 -29.70
CA ASP A 142 20.91 -0.53 -31.14
C ASP A 142 20.45 -1.71 -32.02
N GLY A 143 19.13 -1.79 -32.17
CA GLY A 143 18.46 -2.65 -33.12
C GLY A 143 18.41 -1.88 -34.42
N ASN A 144 19.39 -2.17 -35.27
CA ASN A 144 19.50 -1.68 -36.64
C ASN A 144 18.10 -1.54 -37.30
N PRO A 145 17.67 -0.33 -37.72
CA PRO A 145 16.33 -0.09 -38.29
C PRO A 145 16.09 -0.77 -39.64
N ASP A 146 17.06 -1.56 -40.11
CA ASP A 146 17.04 -2.26 -41.38
C ASP A 146 16.92 -3.79 -41.23
N ALA A 147 16.40 -4.33 -40.12
CA ALA A 147 16.34 -5.79 -39.89
C ALA A 147 15.70 -6.60 -41.04
N TRP A 148 14.69 -6.05 -41.73
CA TRP A 148 14.12 -6.68 -42.93
C TRP A 148 15.01 -6.52 -44.17
N LYS A 149 15.75 -5.42 -44.30
CA LYS A 149 16.72 -5.20 -45.38
C LYS A 149 17.98 -6.05 -45.17
N ASN A 150 18.43 -6.24 -43.93
CA ASN A 150 19.53 -7.14 -43.59
C ASN A 150 19.13 -8.61 -43.78
N ALA A 151 17.87 -8.98 -43.52
CA ALA A 151 17.34 -10.30 -43.86
C ALA A 151 17.26 -10.49 -45.40
N ALA A 152 16.86 -9.46 -46.15
CA ALA A 152 16.82 -9.50 -47.61
C ALA A 152 18.23 -9.51 -48.24
N ILE A 153 19.18 -8.75 -47.69
CA ILE A 153 20.59 -8.74 -48.10
C ILE A 153 21.28 -10.04 -47.68
N ALA A 154 20.96 -10.61 -46.51
CA ALA A 154 21.46 -11.93 -46.11
C ALA A 154 20.90 -13.04 -47.01
N LEU A 155 19.62 -12.99 -47.40
CA LEU A 155 19.04 -13.94 -48.36
C LEU A 155 19.63 -13.76 -49.76
N ALA A 156 19.83 -12.53 -50.22
CA ALA A 156 20.50 -12.24 -51.49
C ALA A 156 21.97 -12.66 -51.45
N ALA A 157 22.69 -12.45 -50.35
CA ALA A 157 24.07 -12.89 -50.17
C ALA A 157 24.19 -14.41 -50.03
N ILE A 158 23.23 -15.08 -49.39
CA ILE A 158 23.16 -16.56 -49.34
C ILE A 158 22.88 -17.10 -50.74
N LEU A 159 22.00 -16.47 -51.52
CA LEU A 159 21.65 -16.86 -52.89
C LEU A 159 22.81 -16.60 -53.87
N VAL A 160 23.51 -15.47 -53.73
CA VAL A 160 24.72 -15.14 -54.49
C VAL A 160 25.90 -16.03 -54.08
N CYS A 161 26.06 -16.35 -52.80
CA CYS A 161 27.06 -17.30 -52.32
C CYS A 161 26.74 -18.75 -52.75
N THR A 162 25.48 -19.17 -52.79
CA THR A 162 25.12 -20.50 -53.34
C THR A 162 25.34 -20.55 -54.85
N VAL A 163 25.04 -19.48 -55.58
CA VAL A 163 25.35 -19.38 -57.02
C VAL A 163 26.88 -19.38 -57.26
N LEU A 164 27.67 -18.64 -56.48
CA LEU A 164 29.14 -18.60 -56.58
C LEU A 164 29.81 -19.91 -56.14
N ILE A 165 29.31 -20.58 -55.10
CA ILE A 165 29.82 -21.90 -54.66
C ILE A 165 29.50 -22.99 -55.71
N VAL A 166 28.37 -22.87 -56.41
CA VAL A 166 28.03 -23.74 -57.55
C VAL A 166 28.87 -23.38 -58.79
N PHE A 167 29.24 -22.11 -58.98
CA PHE A 167 30.06 -21.66 -60.11
C PHE A 167 31.56 -21.96 -59.97
N VAL A 168 32.07 -22.10 -58.74
CA VAL A 168 33.50 -22.39 -58.44
C VAL A 168 33.80 -23.89 -58.36
N ARG A 169 32.79 -24.77 -58.30
CA ARG A 169 33.00 -26.22 -58.49
C ARG A 169 32.98 -26.58 -59.97
N ARG A 170 34.19 -26.84 -60.49
CA ARG A 170 34.52 -27.17 -61.89
C ARG A 170 34.02 -28.56 -62.27
N ASP A 171 32.70 -28.74 -62.38
CA ASP A 171 32.08 -29.80 -63.17
C ASP A 171 30.68 -29.40 -63.61
N ARG A 172 30.54 -29.10 -64.90
CA ARG A 172 29.32 -28.59 -65.52
C ARG A 172 28.40 -29.75 -65.90
N GLY A 173 27.62 -30.23 -64.94
CA GLY A 173 26.54 -31.21 -65.17
C GLY A 173 25.19 -30.54 -65.48
N PRO A 174 24.31 -31.16 -66.29
CA PRO A 174 23.03 -30.60 -66.72
C PRO A 174 22.08 -30.22 -65.56
N LEU A 175 22.28 -30.82 -64.38
CA LEU A 175 21.51 -30.53 -63.17
C LEU A 175 21.74 -29.10 -62.63
N THR A 176 22.94 -28.55 -62.80
CA THR A 176 23.26 -27.17 -62.37
C THR A 176 22.59 -26.13 -63.26
N ILE A 177 22.54 -26.41 -64.57
CA ILE A 177 21.80 -25.60 -65.55
C ILE A 177 20.29 -25.64 -65.25
N ALA A 178 19.76 -26.80 -64.83
CA ALA A 178 18.36 -26.94 -64.44
C ALA A 178 17.99 -26.14 -63.18
N ILE A 179 18.87 -26.04 -62.18
CA ILE A 179 18.63 -25.25 -60.96
C ILE A 179 18.69 -23.74 -61.26
N VAL A 180 19.63 -23.31 -62.12
CA VAL A 180 19.70 -21.91 -62.58
C VAL A 180 18.49 -21.57 -63.46
N LEU A 181 18.05 -22.48 -64.34
CA LEU A 181 16.80 -22.32 -65.10
C LEU A 181 15.58 -22.28 -64.17
N GLY A 182 15.51 -23.11 -63.13
CA GLY A 182 14.44 -23.07 -62.13
C GLY A 182 14.39 -21.74 -61.38
N ALA A 183 15.54 -21.22 -60.95
CA ALA A 183 15.62 -19.91 -60.31
C ALA A 183 15.24 -18.77 -61.27
N VAL A 184 15.65 -18.84 -62.53
CA VAL A 184 15.24 -17.90 -63.59
C VAL A 184 13.74 -18.00 -63.86
N VAL A 185 13.14 -19.19 -63.88
CA VAL A 185 11.69 -19.39 -64.04
C VAL A 185 10.91 -18.86 -62.83
N VAL A 186 11.45 -18.95 -61.61
CA VAL A 186 10.83 -18.35 -60.43
C VAL A 186 10.92 -16.83 -60.45
N VAL A 187 12.04 -16.25 -60.90
CA VAL A 187 12.20 -14.80 -61.08
C VAL A 187 11.31 -14.28 -62.22
N ILE A 188 11.23 -15.01 -63.34
CA ILE A 188 10.30 -14.73 -64.44
C ILE A 188 8.85 -14.91 -63.98
N GLY A 189 8.55 -15.91 -63.15
CA GLY A 189 7.22 -16.12 -62.55
C GLY A 189 6.82 -14.97 -61.63
N LEU A 190 7.74 -14.47 -60.80
CA LEU A 190 7.52 -13.26 -59.99
C LEU A 190 7.36 -12.01 -60.85
N ALA A 191 8.10 -11.89 -61.96
CA ALA A 191 7.96 -10.80 -62.92
C ALA A 191 6.63 -10.87 -63.70
N ILE A 192 6.12 -12.07 -64.00
CA ILE A 192 4.82 -12.30 -64.65
C ILE A 192 3.66 -12.03 -63.68
N VAL A 193 3.82 -12.30 -62.38
CA VAL A 193 2.82 -11.93 -61.36
C VAL A 193 2.79 -10.42 -61.13
N GLN A 194 3.94 -9.73 -61.19
CA GLN A 194 4.00 -8.26 -61.24
C GLN A 194 3.38 -7.70 -62.54
N ALA A 195 3.53 -8.40 -63.67
CA ALA A 195 2.94 -8.03 -64.96
C ALA A 195 1.44 -8.38 -65.09
N LYS A 196 0.88 -9.23 -64.22
CA LYS A 196 -0.58 -9.49 -64.15
C LYS A 196 -1.35 -8.51 -63.28
N TYR A 197 -0.65 -7.61 -62.58
CA TYR A 197 -1.23 -6.45 -61.89
C TYR A 197 -0.72 -5.11 -62.45
N ALA A 198 0.03 -5.14 -63.55
CA ALA A 198 0.29 -3.99 -64.42
C ALA A 198 -0.62 -4.12 -65.65
N ALA A 199 -1.55 -3.19 -65.81
CA ALA A 199 -2.52 -3.18 -66.89
C ALA A 199 -1.86 -3.21 -68.29
N PRO A 200 -2.50 -3.84 -69.30
CA PRO A 200 -1.98 -3.91 -70.66
C PRO A 200 -2.01 -2.54 -71.34
N ALA A 201 -0.88 -2.13 -71.91
CA ALA A 201 -0.84 -1.10 -72.93
C ALA A 201 -1.51 -1.68 -74.20
N MET A 202 -2.73 -1.19 -74.50
CA MET A 202 -3.38 -1.45 -75.78
C MET A 202 -2.79 -0.56 -76.87
N ASP A 203 -2.77 -1.18 -78.04
CA ASP A 203 -2.38 -0.73 -79.36
C ASP A 203 -2.98 0.62 -79.77
N ALA A 204 -2.17 1.43 -80.45
CA ALA A 204 -2.52 2.73 -80.96
C ALA A 204 -3.36 2.60 -82.24
N ALA A 205 -4.63 2.20 -82.09
CA ALA A 205 -5.59 2.19 -83.21
C ALA A 205 -7.06 2.21 -82.74
N ALA A 206 -7.44 3.14 -81.84
CA ALA A 206 -8.84 3.54 -81.64
C ALA A 206 -8.95 4.83 -80.81
N MET A 207 -8.69 5.99 -81.41
CA MET A 207 -9.22 7.26 -80.92
C MET A 207 -10.21 7.79 -81.95
N SER A 208 -11.50 7.64 -81.65
CA SER A 208 -12.53 8.58 -82.08
C SER A 208 -13.44 8.88 -80.88
N SER A 209 -13.52 10.16 -80.52
CA SER A 209 -14.42 10.83 -79.58
C SER A 209 -14.30 10.53 -78.08
N ILE A 210 -13.74 11.47 -77.30
CA ILE A 210 -14.45 12.40 -76.38
C ILE A 210 -13.36 13.18 -75.61
N GLY A 211 -13.48 14.50 -75.51
CA GLY A 211 -12.53 15.37 -74.80
C GLY A 211 -12.62 15.21 -73.27
N GLY A 212 -11.48 15.19 -72.59
CA GLY A 212 -11.39 15.17 -71.12
C GLY A 212 -10.15 15.92 -70.64
N THR A 213 -10.35 16.85 -69.72
CA THR A 213 -9.34 17.66 -69.01
C THR A 213 -8.40 16.78 -68.17
N ALA A 214 -7.15 17.22 -67.98
CA ALA A 214 -6.17 16.55 -67.13
C ALA A 214 -6.69 16.40 -65.68
N PRO A 215 -6.39 15.30 -64.96
CA PRO A 215 -6.91 15.07 -63.62
C PRO A 215 -6.35 16.09 -62.63
N THR A 216 -7.20 16.59 -61.74
CA THR A 216 -6.84 17.63 -60.77
C THR A 216 -6.15 17.01 -59.56
N PRO A 217 -4.96 17.49 -59.14
CA PRO A 217 -4.28 16.99 -57.95
C PRO A 217 -5.02 17.45 -56.67
N VAL A 218 -5.28 16.52 -55.75
CA VAL A 218 -5.98 16.79 -54.49
C VAL A 218 -5.35 16.03 -53.31
N THR A 219 -5.44 16.59 -52.10
CA THR A 219 -5.00 15.93 -50.86
C THR A 219 -6.20 15.30 -50.16
N LEU A 220 -6.13 14.00 -49.84
CA LEU A 220 -7.21 13.24 -49.22
C LEU A 220 -6.94 13.00 -47.73
N ALA A 221 -7.99 13.05 -46.90
CA ALA A 221 -7.95 12.62 -45.51
C ALA A 221 -9.04 11.60 -45.21
N ALA A 222 -8.77 10.70 -44.25
CA ALA A 222 -9.74 9.75 -43.76
C ALA A 222 -10.76 10.44 -42.84
N VAL A 223 -12.02 10.04 -42.95
CA VAL A 223 -13.08 10.47 -42.05
C VAL A 223 -12.95 9.75 -40.70
N ALA A 224 -13.00 10.49 -39.58
CA ALA A 224 -12.97 9.94 -38.23
C ALA A 224 -14.37 9.88 -37.60
N VAL A 225 -14.54 9.09 -36.54
CA VAL A 225 -15.83 9.04 -35.81
C VAL A 225 -16.02 10.36 -35.08
N GLY A 226 -17.15 11.03 -35.33
CA GLY A 226 -17.52 12.29 -34.69
C GLY A 226 -17.36 12.25 -33.17
N ARG A 227 -16.33 12.92 -32.66
CA ARG A 227 -16.08 13.13 -31.24
C ARG A 227 -15.99 14.64 -31.02
N SER A 228 -16.94 15.19 -30.27
CA SER A 228 -16.85 16.58 -29.84
C SER A 228 -16.42 16.59 -28.38
N ASP A 229 -15.17 16.97 -28.13
CA ASP A 229 -14.70 17.30 -26.80
C ASP A 229 -15.35 18.62 -26.39
N SER A 230 -16.33 18.53 -25.49
CA SER A 230 -17.05 19.70 -25.03
C SER A 230 -16.41 20.18 -23.75
N VAL A 231 -15.94 21.43 -23.79
CA VAL A 231 -15.43 22.15 -22.63
C VAL A 231 -16.51 23.14 -22.18
N ILE A 232 -16.86 23.09 -20.90
CA ILE A 232 -17.77 24.07 -20.29
C ILE A 232 -16.92 25.14 -19.63
N HIS A 233 -17.13 26.39 -20.04
CA HIS A 233 -16.45 27.54 -19.48
C HIS A 233 -17.34 28.24 -18.46
N ALA A 234 -16.85 28.41 -17.24
CA ALA A 234 -17.56 29.08 -16.16
C ALA A 234 -16.64 30.02 -15.38
N PRO A 235 -17.13 31.18 -14.94
CA PRO A 235 -16.40 31.99 -13.98
C PRO A 235 -16.37 31.27 -12.63
N GLY A 236 -15.23 31.33 -11.95
CA GLY A 236 -15.07 30.76 -10.61
C GLY A 236 -14.25 31.64 -9.67
N THR A 237 -14.43 31.37 -8.38
CA THR A 237 -13.69 32.02 -7.30
C THR A 237 -12.82 31.01 -6.59
N VAL A 238 -11.60 31.42 -6.25
CA VAL A 238 -10.62 30.61 -5.55
C VAL A 238 -10.76 30.82 -4.05
N SER A 239 -10.79 29.74 -3.29
CA SER A 239 -10.75 29.74 -1.83
C SER A 239 -9.62 28.84 -1.33
N PRO A 240 -9.11 29.06 -0.10
CA PRO A 240 -8.17 28.13 0.51
C PRO A 240 -8.79 26.74 0.62
N TYR A 241 -7.96 25.68 0.60
CA TYR A 241 -8.47 24.33 0.80
C TYR A 241 -9.13 24.16 2.17
N LEU A 242 -8.48 24.70 3.20
CA LEU A 242 -8.96 24.72 4.57
C LEU A 242 -8.53 26.04 5.22
N THR A 243 -9.44 26.64 5.97
CA THR A 243 -9.14 27.74 6.88
C THR A 243 -9.52 27.28 8.28
N GLN A 244 -8.58 27.40 9.23
CA GLN A 244 -8.80 26.99 10.62
C GLN A 244 -8.27 28.03 11.59
N ASP A 245 -9.04 28.26 12.65
CA ASP A 245 -8.62 29.10 13.75
C ASP A 245 -7.85 28.24 14.75
N VAL A 246 -6.61 28.64 15.04
CA VAL A 246 -5.78 27.99 16.04
C VAL A 246 -6.15 28.53 17.40
N VAL A 247 -6.62 27.62 18.25
CA VAL A 247 -7.08 27.92 19.61
C VAL A 247 -6.09 27.42 20.64
N THR A 248 -6.02 28.13 21.77
CA THR A 248 -5.29 27.69 22.95
C THR A 248 -6.02 26.52 23.62
N ARG A 249 -5.27 25.54 24.12
CA ARG A 249 -5.84 24.39 24.86
C ARG A 249 -5.69 24.53 26.37
N ALA A 250 -4.75 25.36 26.82
CA ALA A 250 -4.53 25.72 28.21
C ALA A 250 -4.79 27.22 28.44
N ALA A 251 -5.05 27.60 29.69
CA ALA A 251 -5.10 28.99 30.10
C ALA A 251 -3.70 29.50 30.50
N GLY A 252 -3.39 30.76 30.21
CA GLY A 252 -2.11 31.37 30.54
C GLY A 252 -1.87 32.67 29.78
N ILE A 253 -0.72 33.30 30.01
CA ILE A 253 -0.33 34.54 29.33
C ILE A 253 0.41 34.19 28.04
N LEU A 254 -0.05 34.71 26.90
CA LEU A 254 0.63 34.54 25.61
C LEU A 254 1.98 35.27 25.63
N ARG A 255 3.11 34.57 25.46
CA ARG A 255 4.46 35.19 25.50
C ARG A 255 5.10 35.28 24.12
N ASP A 256 5.61 34.16 23.63
CA ASP A 256 6.34 34.11 22.36
C ASP A 256 5.31 33.81 21.28
N PHE A 257 5.07 34.76 20.36
CA PHE A 257 4.17 34.58 19.23
C PHE A 257 4.92 34.96 17.95
N ASP A 258 5.85 34.08 17.58
CA ASP A 258 6.93 34.33 16.62
C ASP A 258 6.52 34.16 15.15
N VAL A 259 5.21 34.27 14.86
CA VAL A 259 4.71 34.17 13.49
C VAL A 259 3.87 35.39 13.13
N TYR A 260 4.09 35.89 11.91
CA TYR A 260 3.43 37.06 11.35
C TYR A 260 2.50 36.66 10.21
N THR A 261 1.61 37.57 9.84
CA THR A 261 0.73 37.37 8.70
C THR A 261 1.55 37.23 7.41
N GLY A 262 1.30 36.16 6.66
CA GLY A 262 2.06 35.77 5.47
C GLY A 262 3.13 34.71 5.72
N ASP A 263 3.50 34.45 6.97
CA ASP A 263 4.51 33.43 7.29
C ASP A 263 3.97 32.03 7.04
N MET A 264 4.89 31.15 6.64
CA MET A 264 4.61 29.73 6.46
C MET A 264 4.98 28.95 7.71
N VAL A 265 4.06 28.10 8.14
CA VAL A 265 4.25 27.21 9.27
C VAL A 265 4.11 25.76 8.82
N ALA A 266 5.02 24.92 9.26
CA ALA A 266 4.93 23.47 9.05
C ALA A 266 3.93 22.84 10.03
N ALA A 267 3.38 21.69 9.67
CA ALA A 267 2.57 20.90 10.61
C ALA A 267 3.41 20.53 11.85
N GLY A 268 2.87 20.78 13.04
CA GLY A 268 3.52 20.57 14.33
C GLY A 268 4.50 21.68 14.75
N GLN A 269 4.75 22.69 13.92
CA GLN A 269 5.61 23.82 14.29
C GLN A 269 4.95 24.62 15.42
N VAL A 270 5.72 24.97 16.45
CA VAL A 270 5.28 25.88 17.53
C VAL A 270 5.12 27.26 16.94
N ILE A 271 3.91 27.80 17.03
CA ILE A 271 3.57 29.16 16.57
C ILE A 271 3.46 30.14 17.72
N ALA A 272 3.11 29.65 18.92
CA ALA A 272 3.09 30.47 20.11
C ALA A 272 3.35 29.67 21.40
N SER A 273 3.82 30.35 22.45
CA SER A 273 4.01 29.82 23.79
C SER A 273 3.12 30.54 24.81
N LEU A 274 2.63 29.78 25.78
CA LEU A 274 1.86 30.26 26.92
C LEU A 274 2.69 30.12 28.19
N ASP A 275 2.74 31.18 28.98
CA ASP A 275 3.20 31.13 30.35
C ASP A 275 2.04 30.74 31.27
N ALA A 276 2.08 29.50 31.77
CA ALA A 276 1.06 28.93 32.64
C ALA A 276 1.71 28.33 33.89
N PRO A 277 2.17 29.15 34.85
CA PRO A 277 2.86 28.68 36.05
C PRO A 277 1.98 27.75 36.89
N ASP A 278 0.66 27.93 36.87
CA ASP A 278 -0.30 27.08 37.57
C ASP A 278 -0.36 25.65 36.98
N ALA A 279 -0.28 25.52 35.66
CA ALA A 279 -0.29 24.22 34.99
C ALA A 279 1.02 23.47 35.26
N GLN A 280 2.15 24.17 35.19
CA GLN A 280 3.46 23.59 35.52
C GLN A 280 3.55 23.18 37.00
N SER A 281 3.05 24.02 37.91
CA SER A 281 3.03 23.72 39.34
C SER A 281 2.15 22.51 39.67
N ARG A 282 0.98 22.40 39.02
CA ARG A 282 0.12 21.22 39.15
C ARG A 282 0.80 19.95 38.65
N ALA A 283 1.41 19.98 37.46
CA ALA A 283 2.13 18.84 36.91
C ALA A 283 3.31 18.42 37.80
N ALA A 284 4.05 19.38 38.37
CA ALA A 284 5.13 19.09 39.31
C ALA A 284 4.61 18.46 40.61
N ALA A 285 3.50 18.97 41.16
CA ALA A 285 2.89 18.43 42.37
C ALA A 285 2.34 17.01 42.18
N SER A 286 1.66 16.74 41.06
CA SER A 286 1.14 15.40 40.77
C SER A 286 2.24 14.41 40.42
N ALA A 287 3.31 14.83 39.74
CA ALA A 287 4.50 14.00 39.54
C ALA A 287 5.18 13.62 40.86
N ALA A 288 5.32 14.58 41.79
CA ALA A 288 5.87 14.31 43.12
C ALA A 288 4.99 13.34 43.93
N ASN A 289 3.67 13.49 43.86
CA ASN A 289 2.73 12.56 44.49
C ASN A 289 2.82 11.16 43.85
N ALA A 290 2.88 11.05 42.52
CA ALA A 290 3.05 9.78 41.83
C ALA A 290 4.34 9.06 42.24
N ALA A 291 5.45 9.80 42.36
CA ALA A 291 6.72 9.25 42.85
C ALA A 291 6.63 8.75 44.30
N ALA A 292 5.97 9.51 45.19
CA ALA A 292 5.76 9.11 46.58
C ALA A 292 4.89 7.84 46.70
N GLN A 293 3.83 7.75 45.89
CA GLN A 293 2.96 6.57 45.86
C GLN A 293 3.67 5.35 45.26
N ALA A 294 4.49 5.54 44.22
CA ALA A 294 5.31 4.47 43.64
C ALA A 294 6.32 3.92 44.66
N ALA A 295 7.00 4.80 45.41
CA ALA A 295 7.92 4.38 46.48
C ALA A 295 7.20 3.60 47.58
N THR A 296 6.00 4.03 47.98
CA THR A 296 5.16 3.35 48.98
C THR A 296 4.73 1.96 48.48
N ALA A 297 4.29 1.86 47.23
CA ALA A 297 3.92 0.59 46.61
C ALA A 297 5.10 -0.38 46.52
N GLN A 298 6.29 0.12 46.19
CA GLN A 298 7.50 -0.69 46.14
C GLN A 298 7.90 -1.21 47.53
N ALA A 299 7.83 -0.37 48.56
CA ALA A 299 8.07 -0.79 49.94
C ALA A 299 7.08 -1.88 50.40
N ALA A 300 5.78 -1.70 50.13
CA ALA A 300 4.76 -2.69 50.47
C ALA A 300 4.97 -4.03 49.75
N GLN A 301 5.44 -3.99 48.50
CA GLN A 301 5.74 -5.20 47.74
C GLN A 301 6.98 -5.94 48.26
N ILE A 302 8.01 -5.22 48.67
CA ILE A 302 9.20 -5.82 49.32
C ILE A 302 8.78 -6.51 50.63
N GLU A 303 7.95 -5.86 51.44
CA GLU A 303 7.44 -6.42 52.70
C GLU A 303 6.67 -7.72 52.47
N ALA A 304 5.74 -7.71 51.51
CA ALA A 304 4.93 -8.87 51.16
C ALA A 304 5.75 -10.04 50.58
N HIS A 305 6.83 -9.77 49.85
CA HIS A 305 7.65 -10.82 49.23
C HIS A 305 8.73 -11.41 50.15
N HIS A 306 9.31 -10.62 51.05
CA HIS A 306 10.46 -11.08 51.84
C HIS A 306 10.12 -11.41 53.28
N HIS A 307 9.39 -10.56 53.98
CA HIS A 307 9.19 -10.71 55.42
C HIS A 307 8.11 -11.76 55.73
N ALA A 308 7.03 -11.75 54.96
CA ALA A 308 5.88 -12.62 55.21
C ALA A 308 6.17 -14.12 54.98
N PRO A 309 6.80 -14.54 53.86
CA PRO A 309 7.06 -15.97 53.62
C PRO A 309 8.07 -16.59 54.60
N ASN A 310 9.06 -15.81 55.05
CA ASN A 310 10.06 -16.28 56.00
C ASN A 310 9.43 -16.65 57.36
N ALA A 311 8.46 -15.87 57.83
CA ALA A 311 7.74 -16.16 59.08
C ALA A 311 6.95 -17.48 58.99
N VAL A 312 6.31 -17.76 57.86
CA VAL A 312 5.59 -19.02 57.62
C VAL A 312 6.55 -20.21 57.63
N VAL A 313 7.70 -20.10 56.95
CA VAL A 313 8.69 -21.19 56.88
C VAL A 313 9.23 -21.52 58.26
N ILE A 314 9.53 -20.51 59.09
CA ILE A 314 10.01 -20.71 60.47
C ILE A 314 8.93 -21.42 61.30
N ALA A 315 7.68 -20.95 61.26
CA ALA A 315 6.59 -21.56 62.02
C ALA A 315 6.26 -23.00 61.57
N GLN A 316 6.40 -23.30 60.28
CA GLN A 316 6.26 -24.65 59.74
C GLN A 316 7.40 -25.57 60.18
N ALA A 317 8.64 -25.07 60.19
CA ALA A 317 9.80 -25.82 60.65
C ALA A 317 9.68 -26.20 62.14
N ASP A 318 9.22 -25.26 62.98
CA ASP A 318 8.95 -25.48 64.41
C ASP A 318 7.88 -26.56 64.62
N SER A 319 6.79 -26.48 63.85
CA SER A 319 5.71 -27.48 63.89
C SER A 319 6.20 -28.87 63.52
N GLY A 320 7.02 -28.98 62.47
CA GLY A 320 7.65 -30.24 62.07
C GLY A 320 8.66 -30.78 63.09
N GLY A 321 9.36 -29.89 63.81
CA GLY A 321 10.22 -30.26 64.95
C GLY A 321 9.42 -30.91 66.07
N LEU A 322 8.34 -30.24 66.50
CA LEU A 322 7.46 -30.73 67.57
C LEU A 322 6.78 -32.06 67.20
N GLU A 323 6.41 -32.26 65.94
CA GLU A 323 5.85 -33.54 65.49
C GLU A 323 6.86 -34.70 65.65
N ARG A 324 8.15 -34.45 65.35
CA ARG A 324 9.22 -35.43 65.58
C ARG A 324 9.43 -35.70 67.07
N ASP A 325 9.40 -34.66 67.90
CA ASP A 325 9.55 -34.80 69.35
C ASP A 325 8.39 -35.58 69.97
N ILE A 326 7.15 -35.35 69.51
CA ILE A 326 5.96 -36.11 69.92
C ILE A 326 6.12 -37.59 69.50
N ALA A 327 6.61 -37.86 68.30
CA ALA A 327 6.84 -39.24 67.85
C ALA A 327 7.87 -39.95 68.74
N ALA A 328 8.98 -39.28 69.08
CA ALA A 328 9.98 -39.81 70.00
C ALA A 328 9.42 -40.03 71.42
N ALA A 329 8.65 -39.08 71.94
CA ALA A 329 8.00 -39.22 73.26
C ALA A 329 6.97 -40.36 73.30
N ARG A 330 6.24 -40.59 72.19
CA ARG A 330 5.33 -41.74 72.05
C ARG A 330 6.08 -43.06 72.06
N ALA A 331 7.22 -43.14 71.39
CA ALA A 331 8.07 -44.34 71.41
C ALA A 331 8.59 -44.63 72.83
N ASP A 332 9.06 -43.60 73.55
CA ASP A 332 9.50 -43.73 74.95
C ASP A 332 8.36 -44.17 75.88
N ALA A 333 7.19 -43.55 75.77
CA ALA A 333 6.01 -43.94 76.54
C ALA A 333 5.58 -45.39 76.24
N ALA A 334 5.64 -45.82 74.97
CA ALA A 334 5.33 -47.19 74.59
C ALA A 334 6.29 -48.21 75.22
N ALA A 335 7.59 -47.90 75.24
CA ALA A 335 8.61 -48.73 75.88
C ALA A 335 8.37 -48.85 77.40
N LYS A 336 8.15 -47.73 78.09
CA LYS A 336 7.81 -47.70 79.53
C LYS A 336 6.49 -48.40 79.82
N GLY A 337 5.50 -48.28 78.93
CA GLY A 337 4.24 -48.99 79.03
C GLY A 337 4.38 -50.52 78.93
N ALA A 338 5.36 -51.02 78.17
CA ALA A 338 5.70 -52.44 78.16
C ALA A 338 6.30 -52.90 79.50
N GLN A 339 7.15 -52.07 80.12
CA GLN A 339 7.73 -52.35 81.43
C GLN A 339 6.67 -52.37 82.54
N VAL A 340 5.69 -51.45 82.50
CA VAL A 340 4.54 -51.49 83.42
C VAL A 340 3.78 -52.81 83.30
N ARG A 341 3.51 -53.28 82.06
CA ARG A 341 2.82 -54.57 81.86
C ARG A 341 3.61 -55.76 82.41
N TYR A 342 4.93 -55.75 82.24
CA TYR A 342 5.82 -56.76 82.81
C TYR A 342 5.67 -56.81 84.34
N TRP A 343 5.88 -55.68 85.02
CA TRP A 343 5.80 -55.60 86.48
C TRP A 343 4.39 -55.87 87.04
N GLN A 344 3.33 -55.53 86.31
CA GLN A 344 1.96 -55.86 86.71
C GLN A 344 1.70 -57.36 86.72
N ASN A 345 2.23 -58.09 85.73
CA ASN A 345 2.13 -59.54 85.69
C ASN A 345 3.00 -60.16 86.78
N GLU A 346 4.19 -59.61 87.01
CA GLU A 346 5.10 -60.10 88.04
C GLU A 346 4.54 -59.94 89.44
N ILE A 347 4.04 -58.75 89.81
CA ILE A 347 3.36 -58.54 91.09
C ILE A 347 2.14 -59.45 91.28
N ARG A 348 1.43 -59.78 90.20
CA ARG A 348 0.31 -60.72 90.26
C ARG A 348 0.79 -62.14 90.57
N ARG A 349 1.90 -62.57 89.96
CA ARG A 349 2.56 -63.86 90.20
C ARG A 349 3.09 -63.92 91.63
N GLU A 350 3.84 -62.90 92.04
CA GLU A 350 4.50 -62.82 93.35
C GLU A 350 3.49 -62.79 94.49
N LYS A 351 2.35 -62.10 94.31
CA LYS A 351 1.26 -62.13 95.29
C LYS A 351 0.67 -63.52 95.51
N SER A 352 0.59 -64.35 94.46
CA SER A 352 0.16 -65.76 94.60
C SER A 352 1.16 -66.55 95.42
N LEU A 353 2.45 -66.41 95.09
CA LEU A 353 3.55 -67.10 95.78
C LEU A 353 3.66 -66.69 97.25
N LEU A 354 3.41 -65.42 97.57
CA LEU A 354 3.39 -64.93 98.95
C LEU A 354 2.25 -65.57 99.75
N ASN A 355 1.06 -65.71 99.15
CA ASN A 355 -0.08 -66.38 99.78
C ASN A 355 0.19 -67.87 100.02
N GLU A 356 1.01 -68.50 99.17
CA GLU A 356 1.46 -69.89 99.30
C GLU A 356 2.66 -70.05 100.26
N GLY A 357 3.20 -68.95 100.78
CA GLY A 357 4.37 -68.94 101.68
C GLY A 357 5.71 -69.21 101.00
N ALA A 358 5.78 -69.14 99.67
CA ALA A 358 6.97 -69.45 98.89
C ALA A 358 7.98 -68.30 98.76
N VAL A 359 7.58 -67.06 99.07
CA VAL A 359 8.42 -65.83 98.99
C VAL A 359 8.21 -64.95 100.22
N SER A 360 9.16 -64.05 100.50
CA SER A 360 9.12 -63.20 101.72
C SER A 360 8.28 -61.94 101.53
N VAL A 361 7.75 -61.38 102.63
CA VAL A 361 7.03 -60.08 102.60
C VAL A 361 7.93 -58.94 102.11
N GLN A 362 9.22 -58.97 102.48
CA GLN A 362 10.19 -57.94 102.08
C GLN A 362 10.40 -57.96 100.55
N GLU A 363 10.58 -59.15 99.97
CA GLU A 363 10.76 -59.33 98.53
C GLU A 363 9.56 -58.84 97.72
N TYR A 364 8.34 -59.19 98.14
CA TYR A 364 7.12 -58.65 97.54
C TYR A 364 7.03 -57.11 97.66
N GLN A 365 7.44 -56.53 98.79
CA GLN A 365 7.44 -55.08 98.98
C GLN A 365 8.45 -54.37 98.06
N ASP A 366 9.64 -54.94 97.90
CA ASP A 366 10.70 -54.40 97.03
C ASP A 366 10.25 -54.43 95.56
N GLU A 367 9.65 -55.53 95.10
CA GLU A 367 9.09 -55.59 93.74
C GLU A 367 7.88 -54.67 93.57
N SER A 368 7.02 -54.54 94.59
CA SER A 368 5.88 -53.62 94.54
C SER A 368 6.34 -52.17 94.39
N ALA A 369 7.45 -51.80 95.04
CA ALA A 369 8.08 -50.50 94.85
C ALA A 369 8.62 -50.33 93.41
N GLN A 370 9.22 -51.38 92.81
CA GLN A 370 9.67 -51.34 91.41
C GLN A 370 8.50 -51.19 90.42
N SER A 371 7.38 -51.88 90.66
CA SER A 371 6.16 -51.71 89.85
C SER A 371 5.59 -50.30 89.95
N ALA A 372 5.55 -49.72 91.16
CA ALA A 372 5.13 -48.34 91.37
C ALA A 372 6.06 -47.34 90.66
N ALA A 373 7.38 -47.57 90.70
CA ALA A 373 8.36 -46.75 89.98
C ALA A 373 8.17 -46.82 88.46
N ALA A 374 7.91 -48.00 87.90
CA ALA A 374 7.60 -48.16 86.47
C ALA A 374 6.30 -47.44 86.07
N GLN A 375 5.26 -47.52 86.91
CA GLN A 375 4.00 -46.80 86.69
C GLN A 375 4.20 -45.28 86.69
N ALA A 376 4.98 -44.75 87.64
CA ALA A 376 5.32 -43.34 87.70
C ALA A 376 6.12 -42.88 86.47
N ALA A 377 7.10 -43.67 86.03
CA ALA A 377 7.89 -43.38 84.83
C ALA A 377 7.02 -43.34 83.56
N TYR A 378 6.05 -44.24 83.43
CA TYR A 378 5.10 -44.24 82.32
C TYR A 378 4.15 -43.04 82.35
N ALA A 379 3.63 -42.68 83.54
CA ALA A 379 2.78 -41.50 83.70
C ALA A 379 3.54 -40.23 83.27
N SER A 380 4.77 -40.04 83.75
CA SER A 380 5.62 -38.91 83.36
C SER A 380 5.88 -38.86 81.84
N ALA A 381 6.11 -40.01 81.20
CA ALA A 381 6.29 -40.08 79.75
C ALA A 381 5.00 -39.71 78.98
N ARG A 382 3.82 -40.07 79.50
CA ARG A 382 2.53 -39.64 78.94
C ARG A 382 2.29 -38.14 79.09
N ASP A 383 2.60 -37.58 80.26
CA ASP A 383 2.43 -36.14 80.51
C ASP A 383 3.32 -35.31 79.57
N LYS A 384 4.53 -35.80 79.27
CA LYS A 384 5.43 -35.19 78.27
C LYS A 384 4.79 -35.11 76.88
N ILE A 385 4.05 -36.14 76.45
CA ILE A 385 3.31 -36.12 75.17
C ILE A 385 2.24 -35.02 75.20
N GLY A 386 1.47 -34.93 76.30
CA GLY A 386 0.45 -33.90 76.47
C GLY A 386 1.03 -32.48 76.39
N ALA A 387 2.17 -32.24 77.06
CA ALA A 387 2.88 -30.97 77.01
C ALA A 387 3.33 -30.60 75.58
N LEU A 388 3.92 -31.56 74.84
CA LEU A 388 4.35 -31.35 73.46
C LEU A 388 3.15 -31.13 72.50
N GLN A 389 2.01 -31.78 72.74
CA GLN A 389 0.78 -31.58 71.95
C GLN A 389 0.21 -30.18 72.10
N LEU A 390 0.25 -29.61 73.31
CA LEU A 390 -0.14 -28.21 73.55
C LEU A 390 0.80 -27.26 72.81
N GLN A 391 2.11 -27.52 72.83
CA GLN A 391 3.10 -26.74 72.07
C GLN A 391 2.86 -26.82 70.56
N LEU A 392 2.58 -28.01 70.02
CA LEU A 392 2.28 -28.19 68.59
C LEU A 392 1.02 -27.42 68.18
N THR A 393 -0.03 -27.46 69.01
CA THR A 393 -1.26 -26.69 68.75
C THR A 393 -0.97 -25.20 68.69
N ALA A 394 -0.21 -24.66 69.65
CA ALA A 394 0.20 -23.27 69.63
C ALA A 394 1.06 -22.92 68.41
N SER A 395 1.99 -23.80 68.00
CA SER A 395 2.83 -23.63 66.82
C SER A 395 2.03 -23.61 65.51
N ARG A 396 1.00 -24.47 65.40
CA ARG A 396 0.09 -24.48 64.26
C ARG A 396 -0.74 -23.21 64.17
N THR A 397 -1.21 -22.68 65.29
CA THR A 397 -1.89 -21.37 65.32
C THR A 397 -0.97 -20.26 64.82
N ARG A 398 0.28 -20.20 65.30
CA ARG A 398 1.28 -19.22 64.79
C ARG A 398 1.51 -19.34 63.30
N THR A 399 1.47 -20.56 62.75
CA THR A 399 1.59 -20.78 61.30
C THR A 399 0.39 -20.20 60.55
N MET A 400 -0.84 -20.42 61.05
CA MET A 400 -2.05 -19.85 60.45
C MET A 400 -2.06 -18.31 60.53
N ASP A 401 -1.64 -17.75 61.66
CA ASP A 401 -1.52 -16.31 61.85
C ASP A 401 -0.49 -15.70 60.88
N ALA A 402 0.66 -16.38 60.70
CA ALA A 402 1.68 -15.96 59.73
C ALA A 402 1.16 -16.02 58.28
N ILE A 403 0.39 -17.05 57.92
CA ILE A 403 -0.24 -17.15 56.60
C ILE A 403 -1.27 -16.03 56.40
N ALA A 404 -2.10 -15.75 57.40
CA ALA A 404 -3.07 -14.66 57.35
C ALA A 404 -2.39 -13.29 57.20
N ALA A 405 -1.27 -13.07 57.91
CA ALA A 405 -0.45 -11.87 57.78
C ALA A 405 0.12 -11.72 56.36
N VAL A 406 0.56 -12.83 55.72
CA VAL A 406 1.02 -12.81 54.32
C VAL A 406 -0.10 -12.35 53.38
N SER A 407 -1.31 -12.92 53.50
CA SER A 407 -2.43 -12.49 52.65
C SER A 407 -2.79 -11.02 52.85
N GLN A 408 -2.78 -10.54 54.11
CA GLN A 408 -3.05 -9.14 54.40
C GLN A 408 -1.99 -8.21 53.80
N MET A 409 -0.70 -8.58 53.89
CA MET A 409 0.38 -7.81 53.27
C MET A 409 0.29 -7.80 51.74
N GLN A 410 -0.10 -8.92 51.13
CA GLN A 410 -0.33 -8.99 49.68
C GLN A 410 -1.47 -8.09 49.24
N GLU A 411 -2.57 -8.05 49.98
CA GLU A 411 -3.69 -7.14 49.71
C GLU A 411 -3.27 -5.67 49.88
N GLN A 412 -2.51 -5.35 50.92
CA GLN A 412 -1.97 -4.01 51.13
C GLN A 412 -1.01 -3.60 49.99
N ALA A 413 -0.15 -4.50 49.54
CA ALA A 413 0.73 -4.25 48.40
C ALA A 413 -0.07 -4.03 47.10
N ALA A 414 -1.10 -4.83 46.85
CA ALA A 414 -1.98 -4.66 45.69
C ALA A 414 -2.75 -3.32 45.74
N ALA A 415 -3.24 -2.92 46.91
CA ALA A 415 -3.90 -1.63 47.12
C ALA A 415 -2.92 -0.45 46.88
N ALA A 416 -1.70 -0.53 47.41
CA ALA A 416 -0.68 0.48 47.20
C ALA A 416 -0.28 0.58 45.72
N GLN A 417 -0.16 -0.55 45.01
CA GLN A 417 0.09 -0.55 43.56
C GLN A 417 -1.07 0.07 42.76
N ALA A 418 -2.32 -0.16 43.17
CA ALA A 418 -3.47 0.47 42.54
C ALA A 418 -3.46 1.99 42.75
N GLN A 419 -3.13 2.45 43.96
CA GLN A 419 -3.00 3.86 44.28
C GLN A 419 -1.85 4.53 43.51
N ALA A 420 -0.70 3.86 43.39
CA ALA A 420 0.42 4.35 42.59
C ALA A 420 0.06 4.49 41.10
N ARG A 421 -0.64 3.49 40.52
CA ARG A 421 -1.15 3.57 39.14
C ARG A 421 -2.13 4.73 38.95
N GLY A 422 -3.05 4.92 39.90
CA GLY A 422 -3.97 6.06 39.90
C GLY A 422 -3.24 7.40 39.92
N ALA A 423 -2.27 7.55 40.81
CA ALA A 423 -1.47 8.78 40.92
C ALA A 423 -0.62 9.03 39.66
N GLN A 424 -0.06 7.99 39.05
CA GLN A 424 0.67 8.10 37.79
C GLN A 424 -0.22 8.58 36.65
N ALA A 425 -1.42 8.01 36.49
CA ALA A 425 -2.37 8.44 35.47
C ALA A 425 -2.81 9.90 35.65
N SER A 426 -3.00 10.34 36.91
CA SER A 426 -3.25 11.75 37.21
C SER A 426 -2.06 12.64 36.84
N ALA A 427 -0.83 12.22 37.15
CA ALA A 427 0.38 12.97 36.78
C ALA A 427 0.57 13.08 35.26
N GLU A 428 0.27 12.02 34.50
CA GLU A 428 0.32 12.02 33.03
C GLU A 428 -0.72 12.98 32.43
N THR A 429 -1.92 13.04 33.03
CA THR A 429 -2.98 13.98 32.63
C THR A 429 -2.53 15.41 32.84
N ASP A 430 -1.99 15.74 34.01
CA ASP A 430 -1.51 17.09 34.32
C ASP A 430 -0.28 17.47 33.47
N ALA A 431 0.62 16.53 33.20
CA ALA A 431 1.76 16.74 32.31
C ALA A 431 1.31 17.04 30.87
N THR A 432 0.27 16.36 30.38
CA THR A 432 -0.32 16.63 29.06
C THR A 432 -0.94 18.03 29.02
N LEU A 433 -1.67 18.41 30.06
CA LEU A 433 -2.24 19.76 30.19
C LEU A 433 -1.16 20.85 30.27
N ALA A 434 -0.05 20.59 30.95
CA ALA A 434 1.11 21.49 30.96
C ALA A 434 1.79 21.57 29.58
N GLY A 435 1.79 20.48 28.80
CA GLY A 435 2.29 20.45 27.41
C GLY A 435 1.48 21.32 26.45
N TYR A 436 0.19 21.54 26.72
CA TYR A 436 -0.67 22.44 25.93
C TYR A 436 -0.33 23.94 26.06
N THR A 437 0.71 24.28 26.81
CA THR A 437 1.33 25.62 26.81
C THR A 437 2.00 25.95 25.48
N GLN A 438 2.43 24.95 24.71
CA GLN A 438 2.94 25.16 23.35
C GLN A 438 1.80 25.03 22.35
N VAL A 439 1.50 26.13 21.66
CA VAL A 439 0.49 26.16 20.60
C VAL A 439 1.18 25.86 19.27
N THR A 440 0.77 24.78 18.63
CA THR A 440 1.36 24.28 17.37
C THR A 440 0.38 24.39 16.21
N SER A 441 0.91 24.48 15.00
CA SER A 441 0.09 24.42 13.77
C SER A 441 -0.38 22.98 13.51
N PRO A 442 -1.68 22.72 13.28
CA PRO A 442 -2.16 21.37 12.94
C PRO A 442 -1.69 20.88 11.57
N ASP A 443 -1.62 21.79 10.59
CA ASP A 443 -1.27 21.51 9.20
C ASP A 443 -0.15 22.43 8.71
N ALA A 444 0.47 22.08 7.59
CA ALA A 444 1.32 23.02 6.86
C ALA A 444 0.43 24.10 6.24
N ALA A 445 0.58 25.34 6.67
CA ALA A 445 -0.34 26.43 6.36
C ALA A 445 0.34 27.79 6.37
N VAL A 446 -0.35 28.80 5.85
CA VAL A 446 0.05 30.21 5.92
C VAL A 446 -0.76 30.90 7.01
N VAL A 447 -0.09 31.76 7.79
CA VAL A 447 -0.75 32.62 8.78
C VAL A 447 -1.53 33.72 8.05
N VAL A 448 -2.86 33.63 8.07
CA VAL A 448 -3.75 34.62 7.43
C VAL A 448 -3.88 35.88 8.26
N LYS A 449 -4.01 35.70 9.58
CA LYS A 449 -4.16 36.81 10.50
C LYS A 449 -3.82 36.38 11.92
N ARG A 450 -3.19 37.28 12.67
CA ARG A 450 -3.08 37.20 14.12
C ARG A 450 -4.32 37.81 14.78
N LEU A 451 -4.99 37.04 15.63
CA LEU A 451 -6.23 37.45 16.30
C LEU A 451 -5.97 38.10 17.66
N ILE A 452 -4.85 37.76 18.31
CA ILE A 452 -4.47 38.22 19.65
C ILE A 452 -3.00 38.61 19.68
N ASP A 453 -2.65 39.66 20.42
CA ASP A 453 -1.28 40.11 20.63
C ASP A 453 -0.64 39.44 21.85
N PRO A 454 0.70 39.25 21.86
CA PRO A 454 1.41 38.74 23.03
C PRO A 454 1.23 39.66 24.24
N GLY A 455 1.23 39.07 25.44
CA GLY A 455 0.99 39.71 26.73
C GLY A 455 -0.45 39.55 27.25
N VAL A 456 -1.36 39.04 26.44
CA VAL A 456 -2.78 38.83 26.81
C VAL A 456 -2.97 37.50 27.53
N ASP A 457 -3.74 37.52 28.62
CA ASP A 457 -4.23 36.30 29.28
C ASP A 457 -5.32 35.65 28.42
N VAL A 458 -5.10 34.40 28.04
CA VAL A 458 -6.01 33.62 27.21
C VAL A 458 -6.53 32.42 27.99
N GLN A 459 -7.79 32.06 27.72
CA GLN A 459 -8.43 30.88 28.30
C GLN A 459 -8.47 29.74 27.28
N SER A 460 -8.70 28.51 27.74
CA SER A 460 -8.87 27.37 26.83
C SER A 460 -10.00 27.64 25.80
N GLY A 461 -9.74 27.38 24.53
CA GLY A 461 -10.65 27.64 23.40
C GLY A 461 -10.50 29.01 22.76
N THR A 462 -9.61 29.87 23.26
CA THR A 462 -9.43 31.22 22.71
C THR A 462 -8.63 31.15 21.40
N ALA A 463 -9.16 31.71 20.32
CA ALA A 463 -8.50 31.74 19.02
C ALA A 463 -7.39 32.81 18.97
N ILE A 464 -6.15 32.40 18.70
CA ILE A 464 -4.99 33.29 18.67
C ILE A 464 -4.51 33.61 17.24
N ALA A 465 -4.74 32.71 16.29
CA ALA A 465 -4.32 32.85 14.90
C ALA A 465 -5.34 32.22 13.96
N ARG A 466 -5.41 32.72 12.72
CA ARG A 466 -6.11 32.06 11.62
C ARG A 466 -5.09 31.55 10.61
N LEU A 467 -5.15 30.26 10.31
CA LEU A 467 -4.29 29.59 9.33
C LEU A 467 -5.09 29.17 8.11
N ALA A 468 -4.46 29.23 6.93
CA ALA A 468 -5.03 28.74 5.68
C ALA A 468 -4.06 27.81 4.96
N VAL A 469 -4.57 26.65 4.54
CA VAL A 469 -3.85 25.72 3.67
C VAL A 469 -4.02 26.19 2.23
N ILE A 470 -2.94 26.67 1.62
CA ILE A 470 -2.95 27.29 0.28
C ILE A 470 -2.23 26.46 -0.80
N ASP A 471 -1.52 25.39 -0.42
CA ASP A 471 -0.84 24.49 -1.37
C ASP A 471 -1.86 23.71 -2.23
N ARG A 472 -3.09 23.60 -1.75
CA ARG A 472 -4.25 23.19 -2.53
C ARG A 472 -5.31 24.26 -2.39
N LEU A 473 -6.11 24.42 -3.43
CA LEU A 473 -7.15 25.44 -3.51
C LEU A 473 -8.48 24.80 -3.88
N ARG A 474 -9.56 25.36 -3.34
CA ARG A 474 -10.92 25.06 -3.76
C ARG A 474 -11.35 26.11 -4.75
N VAL A 475 -11.68 25.70 -5.96
CA VAL A 475 -12.23 26.57 -7.00
C VAL A 475 -13.72 26.30 -7.06
N GLN A 476 -14.52 27.33 -6.83
CA GLN A 476 -15.97 27.28 -6.92
C GLN A 476 -16.40 27.95 -8.22
N ALA A 477 -16.87 27.17 -9.19
CA ALA A 477 -17.34 27.63 -10.49
C ALA A 477 -18.86 27.70 -10.53
N ASN A 478 -19.41 28.78 -11.07
CA ASN A 478 -20.86 28.92 -11.26
C ASN A 478 -21.22 28.47 -12.67
N VAL A 479 -21.74 27.25 -12.80
CA VAL A 479 -22.07 26.61 -14.08
C VAL A 479 -23.57 26.76 -14.35
N ALA A 480 -23.96 27.11 -15.57
CA ALA A 480 -25.37 27.23 -15.95
C ALA A 480 -26.10 25.89 -15.76
N GLN A 481 -27.38 25.94 -15.36
CA GLN A 481 -28.16 24.73 -15.05
C GLN A 481 -28.25 23.74 -16.23
N GLN A 482 -28.29 24.21 -17.48
CA GLN A 482 -28.29 23.34 -18.66
C GLN A 482 -26.97 22.56 -18.87
N ASP A 483 -25.86 23.12 -18.39
CA ASP A 483 -24.52 22.57 -18.59
C ASP A 483 -24.10 21.68 -17.41
N VAL A 484 -24.63 21.94 -16.21
CA VAL A 484 -24.30 21.15 -15.01
C VAL A 484 -24.74 19.69 -15.14
N GLU A 485 -25.81 19.39 -15.89
CA GLU A 485 -26.27 18.02 -16.15
C GLU A 485 -25.21 17.15 -16.84
N ARG A 486 -24.26 17.79 -17.51
CA ARG A 486 -23.18 17.14 -18.26
C ARG A 486 -21.89 17.02 -17.44
N VAL A 487 -21.81 17.71 -16.30
CA VAL A 487 -20.64 17.70 -15.41
C VAL A 487 -20.74 16.52 -14.45
N THR A 488 -19.65 15.75 -14.34
CA THR A 488 -19.55 14.62 -13.41
C THR A 488 -18.44 14.87 -12.39
N VAL A 489 -18.64 14.42 -11.14
CA VAL A 489 -17.57 14.42 -10.14
C VAL A 489 -16.37 13.63 -10.67
N GLY A 490 -15.17 14.19 -10.51
CA GLY A 490 -13.91 13.64 -11.05
C GLY A 490 -13.53 14.16 -12.45
N ALA A 491 -14.42 14.90 -13.13
CA ALA A 491 -14.12 15.53 -14.41
C ALA A 491 -12.87 16.44 -14.31
N PRO A 492 -11.96 16.40 -15.29
CA PRO A 492 -10.80 17.30 -15.33
C PRO A 492 -11.24 18.76 -15.41
N VAL A 493 -10.52 19.63 -14.70
CA VAL A 493 -10.78 21.06 -14.66
C VAL A 493 -9.47 21.81 -14.83
N ASP A 494 -9.48 22.81 -15.71
CA ASP A 494 -8.40 23.77 -15.84
C ASP A 494 -8.87 25.13 -15.31
N ALA A 495 -8.24 25.60 -14.24
CA ALA A 495 -8.48 26.91 -13.66
C ALA A 495 -7.42 27.89 -14.15
N THR A 496 -7.84 28.86 -14.95
CA THR A 496 -6.94 29.88 -15.53
C THR A 496 -7.07 31.19 -14.77
N SER A 497 -5.96 31.66 -14.21
CA SER A 497 -5.84 32.98 -13.57
C SER A 497 -5.91 34.11 -14.60
N GLN A 498 -6.23 35.32 -14.16
CA GLN A 498 -6.09 36.54 -14.99
C GLN A 498 -4.65 36.76 -15.48
N SER A 499 -3.65 36.24 -14.77
CA SER A 499 -2.24 36.27 -15.18
C SER A 499 -1.89 35.27 -16.29
N GLY A 500 -2.84 34.42 -16.73
CA GLY A 500 -2.63 33.37 -17.72
C GLY A 500 -2.08 32.06 -17.14
N THR A 501 -1.83 31.98 -15.82
CA THR A 501 -1.42 30.72 -15.17
C THR A 501 -2.58 29.73 -15.17
N VAL A 502 -2.34 28.55 -15.75
CA VAL A 502 -3.31 27.44 -15.76
C VAL A 502 -2.95 26.46 -14.65
N LEU A 503 -3.91 26.15 -13.80
CA LEU A 503 -3.79 25.15 -12.76
C LEU A 503 -4.78 24.01 -13.01
N HIS A 504 -4.26 22.79 -13.00
CA HIS A 504 -5.05 21.60 -13.29
C HIS A 504 -5.63 20.99 -12.01
N GLY A 505 -6.88 20.56 -12.08
CA GLY A 505 -7.60 19.96 -10.96
C GLY A 505 -8.71 19.04 -11.43
N ARG A 506 -9.59 18.69 -10.50
CA ARG A 506 -10.76 17.86 -10.76
C ARG A 506 -11.96 18.35 -9.99
N VAL A 507 -13.15 18.16 -10.57
CA VAL A 507 -14.42 18.39 -9.88
C VAL A 507 -14.49 17.49 -8.64
N SER A 508 -14.64 18.10 -7.47
CA SER A 508 -14.77 17.42 -6.19
C SER A 508 -16.23 17.25 -5.78
N SER A 509 -17.08 18.24 -6.05
CA SER A 509 -18.50 18.20 -5.72
C SER A 509 -19.31 19.09 -6.65
N ILE A 510 -20.59 18.78 -6.78
CA ILE A 510 -21.57 19.56 -7.53
C ILE A 510 -22.70 19.84 -6.56
N ALA A 511 -23.05 21.11 -6.37
CA ALA A 511 -24.16 21.48 -5.49
C ALA A 511 -25.48 20.90 -6.05
N PRO A 512 -26.27 20.19 -5.22
CA PRO A 512 -27.50 19.53 -5.68
C PRO A 512 -28.66 20.52 -5.92
N VAL A 513 -28.51 21.77 -5.48
CA VAL A 513 -29.51 22.83 -5.62
C VAL A 513 -28.88 23.98 -6.39
N ALA A 514 -29.52 24.39 -7.48
CA ALA A 514 -29.15 25.59 -8.22
C ALA A 514 -29.68 26.84 -7.51
N ASP A 515 -28.94 27.95 -7.60
CA ASP A 515 -29.41 29.24 -7.11
C ASP A 515 -30.53 29.77 -8.02
N PRO A 516 -31.76 29.99 -7.50
CA PRO A 516 -32.90 30.41 -8.31
C PRO A 516 -32.77 31.86 -8.83
N THR A 517 -31.86 32.66 -8.28
CA THR A 517 -31.62 34.05 -8.72
C THR A 517 -30.70 34.09 -9.94
N THR A 518 -29.68 33.25 -9.95
CA THR A 518 -28.66 33.24 -11.02
C THR A 518 -28.85 32.11 -12.02
N HIS A 519 -29.75 31.15 -11.73
CA HIS A 519 -29.95 29.92 -12.51
C HIS A 519 -28.64 29.14 -12.75
N THR A 520 -27.72 29.21 -11.78
CA THR A 520 -26.45 28.48 -11.82
C THR A 520 -26.34 27.48 -10.68
N ALA A 521 -25.59 26.41 -10.93
CA ALA A 521 -25.19 25.44 -9.92
C ALA A 521 -23.71 25.64 -9.59
N SER A 522 -23.38 25.57 -8.31
CA SER A 522 -22.01 25.67 -7.83
C SER A 522 -21.29 24.34 -8.02
N VAL A 523 -20.28 24.31 -8.88
CA VAL A 523 -19.37 23.18 -9.07
C VAL A 523 -18.07 23.49 -8.34
N GLU A 524 -17.68 22.65 -7.39
CA GLU A 524 -16.39 22.79 -6.73
C GLU A 524 -15.36 21.86 -7.36
N ALA A 525 -14.15 22.38 -7.52
CA ALA A 525 -12.98 21.63 -7.94
C ALA A 525 -11.83 21.84 -6.97
N VAL A 526 -10.99 20.82 -6.78
CA VAL A 526 -9.74 20.93 -6.04
C VAL A 526 -8.59 21.00 -7.02
N VAL A 527 -7.74 22.00 -6.83
CA VAL A 527 -6.63 22.34 -7.71
C VAL A 527 -5.34 22.43 -6.89
N ASN A 528 -4.24 21.88 -7.41
CA ASN A 528 -2.93 21.95 -6.75
C ASN A 528 -2.27 23.30 -7.06
N ASN A 529 -1.72 23.95 -6.04
CA ASN A 529 -1.10 25.27 -6.11
C ASN A 529 0.37 25.21 -5.63
N ASP A 530 1.12 24.23 -6.14
CA ASP A 530 2.48 23.93 -5.68
C ASP A 530 3.46 25.11 -5.84
N ARG A 531 3.24 25.93 -6.88
CA ARG A 531 4.02 27.15 -7.17
C ARG A 531 3.50 28.39 -6.44
N ARG A 532 2.31 28.30 -5.84
CA ARG A 532 1.64 29.40 -5.12
C ARG A 532 1.39 30.64 -5.98
N ASP A 533 1.23 30.42 -7.28
CA ASP A 533 0.96 31.46 -8.26
C ASP A 533 -0.47 32.02 -8.12
N LEU A 534 -1.37 31.24 -7.49
CA LEU A 534 -2.76 31.61 -7.30
C LEU A 534 -3.02 31.97 -5.83
N VAL A 535 -3.48 33.21 -5.62
CA VAL A 535 -3.84 33.71 -4.29
C VAL A 535 -5.32 33.42 -4.02
N PRO A 536 -5.68 32.83 -2.87
CA PRO A 536 -7.08 32.68 -2.49
C PRO A 536 -7.83 34.02 -2.46
N GLY A 537 -9.08 34.02 -2.90
CA GLY A 537 -9.92 35.21 -3.10
C GLY A 537 -9.89 35.75 -4.53
N GLY A 538 -8.99 35.27 -5.39
CA GLY A 538 -8.92 35.63 -6.80
C GLY A 538 -10.03 35.00 -7.64
N PHE A 539 -10.30 35.61 -8.81
CA PHE A 539 -11.19 35.06 -9.83
C PHE A 539 -10.40 34.25 -10.86
N VAL A 540 -10.98 33.14 -11.30
CA VAL A 540 -10.42 32.27 -12.34
C VAL A 540 -11.46 31.95 -13.38
N GLN A 541 -11.02 31.75 -14.62
CA GLN A 541 -11.82 31.13 -15.65
C GLN A 541 -11.66 29.61 -15.53
N VAL A 542 -12.77 28.91 -15.35
CA VAL A 542 -12.79 27.45 -15.15
C VAL A 542 -13.23 26.79 -16.45
N ALA A 543 -12.40 25.89 -16.98
CA ALA A 543 -12.70 25.04 -18.11
C ALA A 543 -12.91 23.60 -17.60
N ILE A 544 -14.15 23.14 -17.62
CA ILE A 544 -14.53 21.79 -17.17
C ILE A 544 -14.63 20.90 -18.41
N HIS A 545 -13.80 19.86 -18.45
CA HIS A 545 -13.78 18.89 -19.54
C HIS A 545 -14.86 17.85 -19.29
N VAL A 546 -15.92 17.87 -20.09
CA VAL A 546 -17.00 16.87 -19.99
C VAL A 546 -16.83 15.77 -21.04
N ASN A 547 -17.40 14.59 -20.76
CA ASN A 547 -17.25 13.43 -21.63
C ASN A 547 -17.70 13.72 -23.06
N THR A 548 -16.86 13.30 -24.01
CA THR A 548 -17.14 13.34 -25.45
C THR A 548 -18.45 12.63 -25.77
N ILE A 549 -19.46 13.37 -26.23
CA ILE A 549 -20.70 12.78 -26.72
C ILE A 549 -20.44 12.34 -28.16
N ARG A 550 -20.59 11.03 -28.44
CA ARG A 550 -20.70 10.56 -29.82
C ARG A 550 -22.04 11.05 -30.36
N ILE A 551 -22.01 11.96 -31.31
CA ILE A 551 -23.25 12.38 -31.97
C ILE A 551 -23.62 11.26 -32.97
N ALA A 552 -24.75 10.60 -32.74
CA ALA A 552 -25.17 9.49 -33.58
C ALA A 552 -25.37 9.98 -35.03
N GLY A 553 -24.73 9.32 -35.99
CA GLY A 553 -24.77 9.72 -37.40
C GLY A 553 -23.91 10.94 -37.74
N SER A 554 -22.98 11.34 -36.87
CA SER A 554 -21.95 12.32 -37.21
C SER A 554 -20.59 11.68 -37.47
N VAL A 555 -19.78 12.41 -38.22
CA VAL A 555 -18.40 12.08 -38.55
C VAL A 555 -17.55 13.33 -38.44
N GLU A 556 -16.28 13.14 -38.12
CA GLU A 556 -15.30 14.22 -37.97
C GLU A 556 -14.46 14.29 -39.24
N VAL A 557 -14.43 15.47 -39.83
CA VAL A 557 -13.64 15.80 -41.02
C VAL A 557 -12.75 17.01 -40.69
N PRO A 558 -11.56 17.14 -41.30
CA PRO A 558 -10.79 18.37 -41.17
C PRO A 558 -11.64 19.58 -41.57
N SER A 559 -11.57 20.68 -40.80
CA SER A 559 -12.41 21.87 -41.09
C SER A 559 -12.15 22.44 -42.48
N SER A 560 -10.93 22.27 -43.01
CA SER A 560 -10.54 22.63 -44.38
C SER A 560 -11.21 21.79 -45.48
N ALA A 561 -11.74 20.60 -45.16
CA ALA A 561 -12.46 19.75 -46.12
C ALA A 561 -13.92 20.17 -46.34
N VAL A 562 -14.47 21.03 -45.47
CA VAL A 562 -15.84 21.53 -45.58
C VAL A 562 -15.87 22.75 -46.49
N VAL A 563 -16.65 22.67 -47.57
CA VAL A 563 -16.80 23.73 -48.57
C VAL A 563 -18.21 24.31 -48.52
N GLY A 564 -18.30 25.65 -48.59
CA GLY A 564 -19.56 26.38 -48.46
C GLY A 564 -19.88 26.73 -47.00
N SER A 565 -20.96 27.48 -46.77
CA SER A 565 -21.37 27.91 -45.44
C SER A 565 -22.86 27.69 -45.20
N GLY A 566 -23.22 27.46 -43.93
CA GLY A 566 -24.62 27.28 -43.51
C GLY A 566 -25.29 26.05 -44.15
N SER A 567 -26.48 26.23 -44.71
CA SER A 567 -27.28 25.17 -45.34
C SER A 567 -26.70 24.63 -46.65
N GLY A 568 -25.68 25.26 -47.22
CA GLY A 568 -25.00 24.85 -48.45
C GLY A 568 -23.70 24.08 -48.24
N SER A 569 -23.35 23.75 -47.00
CA SER A 569 -22.09 23.07 -46.65
C SER A 569 -22.02 21.68 -47.28
N ALA A 570 -20.86 21.33 -47.82
CA ALA A 570 -20.61 20.05 -48.47
C ALA A 570 -19.15 19.62 -48.28
N VAL A 571 -18.90 18.32 -48.39
CA VAL A 571 -17.54 17.78 -48.52
C VAL A 571 -17.40 17.08 -49.85
N TRP A 572 -16.19 17.08 -50.41
CA TRP A 572 -15.87 16.30 -51.59
C TRP A 572 -15.31 14.95 -51.18
N THR A 573 -15.85 13.88 -51.75
CA THR A 573 -15.43 12.50 -51.49
C THR A 573 -14.81 11.88 -52.71
N ASP A 574 -13.82 11.01 -52.49
CA ASP A 574 -13.21 10.19 -53.53
C ASP A 574 -13.97 8.87 -53.68
N VAL A 575 -14.61 8.67 -54.83
CA VAL A 575 -15.17 7.38 -55.26
C VAL A 575 -14.52 6.99 -56.57
N ASN A 576 -13.60 6.01 -56.53
CA ASN A 576 -12.88 5.50 -57.71
C ASN A 576 -12.12 6.58 -58.53
N ALA A 577 -11.40 7.49 -57.86
CA ALA A 577 -10.66 8.60 -58.46
C ALA A 577 -11.53 9.69 -59.12
N THR A 578 -12.80 9.77 -58.71
CA THR A 578 -13.75 10.78 -59.15
C THR A 578 -14.28 11.55 -57.94
N ALA A 579 -14.31 12.89 -58.04
CA ALA A 579 -14.82 13.76 -57.00
C ALA A 579 -16.36 13.79 -56.99
N HIS A 580 -16.94 13.46 -55.83
CA HIS A 580 -18.39 13.53 -55.58
C HIS A 580 -18.72 14.46 -54.41
N ARG A 581 -19.65 15.39 -54.64
CA ARG A 581 -20.06 16.38 -53.64
C ARG A 581 -21.15 15.81 -52.74
N VAL A 582 -20.83 15.63 -51.47
CA VAL A 582 -21.78 15.17 -50.45
C VAL A 582 -22.21 16.35 -49.61
N ALA A 583 -23.51 16.67 -49.62
CA ALA A 583 -24.06 17.70 -48.76
C ALA A 583 -23.98 17.26 -47.29
N VAL A 584 -23.47 18.14 -46.44
CA VAL A 584 -23.33 17.88 -45.00
C VAL A 584 -23.81 19.08 -44.19
N ARG A 585 -24.27 18.82 -42.97
CA ARG A 585 -24.58 19.86 -41.99
C ARG A 585 -23.50 19.85 -40.92
N VAL A 586 -22.83 20.99 -40.73
CA VAL A 586 -21.86 21.19 -39.66
C VAL A 586 -22.58 21.28 -38.32
N LEU A 587 -22.18 20.46 -37.35
CA LEU A 587 -22.74 20.42 -36.00
C LEU A 587 -21.85 21.15 -34.99
N ALA A 588 -20.54 21.01 -35.12
CA ALA A 588 -19.52 21.70 -34.34
C ALA A 588 -18.25 21.84 -35.18
N ASP A 589 -17.48 22.91 -34.99
CA ASP A 589 -16.21 23.16 -35.66
C ASP A 589 -15.27 23.80 -34.63
N ASP A 590 -14.15 23.14 -34.32
CA ASP A 590 -13.15 23.61 -33.36
C ASP A 590 -11.99 24.38 -34.03
N GLY A 591 -12.09 24.60 -35.35
CA GLY A 591 -11.08 25.27 -36.18
C GLY A 591 -10.01 24.35 -36.75
N THR A 592 -9.88 23.11 -36.25
CA THR A 592 -9.01 22.08 -36.83
C THR A 592 -9.85 20.98 -37.48
N ASN A 593 -10.88 20.52 -36.77
CA ASN A 593 -11.83 19.51 -37.21
C ASN A 593 -13.28 20.00 -37.06
N ALA A 594 -14.09 19.67 -38.07
CA ALA A 594 -15.52 19.88 -38.07
C ALA A 594 -16.24 18.55 -37.86
N THR A 595 -17.12 18.49 -36.87
CA THR A 595 -18.09 17.41 -36.73
C THR A 595 -19.29 17.70 -37.65
N VAL A 596 -19.50 16.86 -38.65
CA VAL A 596 -20.56 17.01 -39.66
C VAL A 596 -21.53 15.83 -39.63
N THR A 597 -22.76 16.04 -40.08
CA THR A 597 -23.76 14.98 -40.28
C THR A 597 -24.34 15.06 -41.69
N GLY A 598 -24.52 13.90 -42.32
CA GLY A 598 -24.96 13.75 -43.71
C GLY A 598 -24.75 12.31 -44.17
N ASP A 599 -25.10 12.00 -45.42
CA ASP A 599 -24.90 10.68 -46.04
C ASP A 599 -23.43 10.47 -46.44
N LEU A 600 -22.54 10.60 -45.47
CA LEU A 600 -21.10 10.43 -45.63
C LEU A 600 -20.68 9.07 -45.05
N ASP A 601 -20.13 8.19 -45.90
CA ASP A 601 -19.62 6.90 -45.45
C ASP A 601 -18.45 7.10 -44.48
N ARG A 602 -18.45 6.37 -43.36
CA ARG A 602 -17.39 6.39 -42.34
C ARG A 602 -16.04 5.89 -42.86
N ARG A 603 -16.02 5.22 -44.01
CA ARG A 603 -14.80 4.78 -44.70
C ARG A 603 -14.42 5.68 -45.88
N ALA A 604 -15.21 6.72 -46.16
CA ALA A 604 -14.90 7.65 -47.23
C ALA A 604 -13.60 8.42 -46.93
N ARG A 605 -12.93 8.84 -48.01
CA ARG A 605 -11.85 9.82 -47.96
C ARG A 605 -12.41 11.15 -48.46
N VAL A 606 -12.16 12.22 -47.70
CA VAL A 606 -12.59 13.58 -48.04
C VAL A 606 -11.42 14.39 -48.58
N VAL A 607 -11.70 15.29 -49.52
CA VAL A 607 -10.71 16.20 -50.08
C VAL A 607 -10.47 17.36 -49.12
N VAL A 608 -9.21 17.56 -48.72
CA VAL A 608 -8.78 18.61 -47.77
C VAL A 608 -8.20 19.82 -48.52
N GLU A 609 -7.46 19.58 -49.60
CA GLU A 609 -6.85 20.63 -50.43
C GLU A 609 -7.25 20.44 -51.90
N GLY A 610 -7.50 21.55 -52.60
CA GLY A 610 -8.01 21.55 -53.98
C GLY A 610 -9.54 21.50 -54.10
N ALA A 611 -10.25 21.36 -52.98
CA ALA A 611 -11.71 21.22 -52.90
C ALA A 611 -12.52 22.41 -53.48
N ALA A 612 -11.95 23.62 -53.50
CA ALA A 612 -12.63 24.84 -53.94
C ALA A 612 -12.85 24.93 -55.46
N THR A 613 -12.06 24.20 -56.26
CA THR A 613 -12.09 24.25 -57.73
C THR A 613 -12.61 22.96 -58.37
N LEU A 614 -13.16 22.04 -57.57
CA LEU A 614 -13.70 20.77 -58.06
C LEU A 614 -15.15 20.91 -58.54
N GLU A 615 -15.47 20.19 -59.60
CA GLU A 615 -16.83 20.00 -60.11
C GLU A 615 -17.28 18.54 -59.95
N GLU A 616 -18.60 18.31 -59.95
CA GLU A 616 -19.17 16.97 -59.80
C GLU A 616 -18.72 16.05 -60.94
N GLY A 617 -18.20 14.87 -60.60
CA GLY A 617 -17.74 13.90 -61.60
C GLY A 617 -16.35 14.19 -62.18
N GLN A 618 -15.60 15.16 -61.63
CA GLN A 618 -14.25 15.48 -62.09
C GLN A 618 -13.24 14.40 -61.65
N ASN A 619 -12.37 14.00 -62.59
CA ASN A 619 -11.27 13.08 -62.29
C ASN A 619 -10.23 13.76 -61.38
N ILE A 620 -9.94 13.12 -60.26
CA ILE A 620 -8.97 13.57 -59.27
C ILE A 620 -7.78 12.61 -59.21
N THR A 621 -6.62 13.11 -58.83
CA THR A 621 -5.45 12.30 -58.55
C THR A 621 -4.90 12.68 -57.19
N GLU A 622 -4.63 11.70 -56.34
CA GLU A 622 -4.07 11.92 -55.01
C GLU A 622 -2.65 12.50 -55.14
N ALA A 623 -2.48 13.74 -54.71
CA ALA A 623 -1.16 14.36 -54.61
C ALA A 623 -0.39 13.67 -53.49
N ARG A 624 0.82 13.17 -53.77
CA ARG A 624 1.71 12.69 -52.71
C ARG A 624 2.21 13.90 -51.94
N SER A 625 1.80 14.01 -50.68
CA SER A 625 2.34 14.97 -49.72
C SER A 625 3.77 14.64 -49.30
#